data_AF-A0A9E8MUN8-F1
#
_entry.id   AF-A0A9E8MUN8-F1
#
_cell.length_a   1.000
_cell.length_b   1.000
_cell.length_c   1.000
_cell.angle_alpha   90.00
_cell.angle_beta   90.00
_cell.angle_gamma   90.00
#
_symmetry.space_group_name_H-M   'P 1'
#
loop_
_entity.id
_entity.type
_entity.pdbx_description
1 polymer ?
#
loop_
_entity_poly.entity_id
_entity_poly.type
_entity_poly.pdbx_seq_one_letter_code
_entity_poly.pdbx_strand_id
1 'polypeptide(L)'
;MKKNVLLIIISLLSLNSYSQTGSEILEEANWLENWTNFKPAKEEYRKADKILLGLITDNTTLSNRHTYLLKGSVYVTNNATLTIEPGTVIRGDYESYGTLVITKGAKIISEGTHLNPIVFTSNKERSRRKPGDWGGLIVMGDAPINTFGGVSGLDFGIQPKFSIYGGENAESSSGILKYIRIEYSGRSASSDKKLSGILFAGVGSKTIIENIQVSFASDDSFEFYGGNIKVNNLVSYKASDDDFDFTKGTQSIINNSIAIRSPYASGNDSPRAIEIDSYDEPKNFDPSRKKTNVKGNNVTLVNIQDNDQGLVKEAIYLEKDSYLNLINSNVYGFKDFIVVNDIFILEEFEEYVKLKDVRISHCKKDFSLNFEDLILDLPVKNYNYSMHNVRVTDEKIDDFFINPKMKYTPDFRHISLIKNMNNIVLN
;
A
#
# COMPACT_ATOMS: atom_id res chain seq x y z
N MET A 1 -49.66 -17.88 -58.08
CA MET A 1 -49.07 -16.63 -57.56
C MET A 1 -48.08 -16.98 -56.44
N LYS A 2 -46.83 -16.53 -56.60
CA LYS A 2 -45.73 -16.41 -55.62
C LYS A 2 -45.30 -17.68 -54.83
N LYS A 3 -44.14 -18.22 -55.23
CA LYS A 3 -43.26 -19.09 -54.43
C LYS A 3 -42.75 -18.29 -53.22
N ASN A 4 -43.06 -18.73 -52.00
CA ASN A 4 -42.43 -18.20 -50.79
C ASN A 4 -41.16 -19.00 -50.50
N VAL A 5 -40.02 -18.36 -50.75
CA VAL A 5 -38.70 -18.82 -50.32
C VAL A 5 -38.58 -18.53 -48.83
N LEU A 6 -38.50 -19.56 -48.00
CA LEU A 6 -38.17 -19.44 -46.59
C LEU A 6 -36.64 -19.40 -46.48
N LEU A 7 -36.08 -18.20 -46.34
CA LEU A 7 -34.66 -18.00 -46.07
C LEU A 7 -34.42 -18.24 -44.57
N ILE A 8 -33.91 -19.41 -44.20
CA ILE A 8 -33.46 -19.69 -42.83
C ILE A 8 -32.04 -19.12 -42.71
N ILE A 9 -31.93 -17.97 -42.05
CA ILE A 9 -30.64 -17.39 -41.67
C ILE A 9 -30.19 -18.12 -40.40
N ILE A 10 -29.32 -19.12 -40.55
CA ILE A 10 -28.58 -19.71 -39.44
C ILE A 10 -27.42 -18.75 -39.15
N SER A 11 -27.56 -17.90 -38.12
CA SER A 11 -26.41 -17.17 -37.59
C SER A 11 -25.54 -18.16 -36.81
N LEU A 12 -24.41 -18.56 -37.39
CA LEU A 12 -23.30 -19.16 -36.65
C LEU A 12 -22.74 -18.11 -35.70
N LEU A 13 -23.30 -18.05 -34.48
CA LEU A 13 -22.63 -17.45 -33.33
C LEU A 13 -21.52 -18.40 -32.93
N SER A 14 -20.31 -18.17 -33.45
CA SER A 14 -19.10 -18.71 -32.85
C SER A 14 -18.97 -18.09 -31.46
N LEU A 15 -19.43 -18.81 -30.45
CA LEU A 15 -19.04 -18.59 -29.06
C LEU A 15 -17.54 -18.85 -28.96
N ASN A 16 -16.75 -17.80 -29.11
CA ASN A 16 -15.39 -17.79 -28.59
C ASN A 16 -15.52 -17.79 -27.07
N SER A 17 -15.56 -19.00 -26.49
CA SER A 17 -15.23 -19.20 -25.09
C SER A 17 -13.79 -18.75 -24.89
N TYR A 18 -13.59 -17.50 -24.49
CA TYR A 18 -12.35 -17.09 -23.85
C TYR A 18 -12.29 -17.82 -22.51
N SER A 19 -11.63 -18.99 -22.53
CA SER A 19 -11.01 -19.53 -21.34
C SER A 19 -10.01 -18.49 -20.84
N GLN A 20 -10.32 -17.80 -19.73
CA GLN A 20 -9.32 -17.05 -18.97
C GLN A 20 -8.36 -18.06 -18.33
N THR A 21 -7.42 -18.57 -19.12
CA THR A 21 -6.13 -18.98 -18.58
C THR A 21 -5.48 -17.71 -18.04
N GLY A 22 -5.09 -17.73 -16.76
CA GLY A 22 -4.52 -16.57 -16.05
C GLY A 22 -3.47 -15.86 -16.89
N SER A 23 -3.86 -14.72 -17.45
CA SER A 23 -2.98 -13.87 -18.23
C SER A 23 -2.28 -12.96 -17.24
N GLU A 24 -0.97 -13.15 -17.08
CA GLU A 24 -0.05 -12.09 -16.67
C GLU A 24 -0.45 -10.83 -17.46
N ILE A 25 -1.05 -9.83 -16.80
CA ILE A 25 -1.22 -8.52 -17.42
C ILE A 25 0.17 -7.87 -17.37
N LEU A 26 0.94 -8.22 -18.39
CA LEU A 26 2.20 -7.61 -18.75
C LEU A 26 1.90 -6.21 -19.28
N GLU A 27 2.02 -5.18 -18.45
CA GLU A 27 2.10 -3.83 -18.99
C GLU A 27 3.40 -3.69 -19.79
N GLU A 28 3.27 -3.51 -21.11
CA GLU A 28 4.41 -3.29 -22.03
C GLU A 28 5.27 -2.09 -21.60
N ALA A 29 4.68 -1.11 -20.89
CA ALA A 29 5.33 0.07 -20.36
C ALA A 29 5.57 -0.01 -18.83
N ASN A 30 6.58 0.71 -18.34
CA ASN A 30 6.83 0.84 -16.91
C ASN A 30 5.78 1.78 -16.28
N TRP A 31 4.83 1.23 -15.52
CA TRP A 31 3.75 2.00 -14.90
C TRP A 31 4.19 3.03 -13.86
N LEU A 32 5.45 3.01 -13.43
CA LEU A 32 6.01 4.04 -12.56
C LEU A 32 6.28 5.34 -13.31
N GLU A 33 6.28 5.35 -14.64
CA GLU A 33 6.63 6.51 -15.46
C GLU A 33 5.63 7.67 -15.32
N ASN A 34 6.14 8.89 -15.48
CA ASN A 34 5.43 10.18 -15.52
C ASN A 34 4.79 10.69 -14.21
N TRP A 35 4.34 9.81 -13.31
CA TRP A 35 3.61 10.26 -12.11
C TRP A 35 4.37 10.07 -10.79
N THR A 36 5.34 9.14 -10.73
CA THR A 36 6.18 8.93 -9.54
C THR A 36 7.37 9.90 -9.49
N ASN A 37 8.02 9.99 -8.34
CA ASN A 37 9.25 10.76 -8.13
C ASN A 37 10.19 10.06 -7.15
N PHE A 38 11.35 9.61 -7.64
CA PHE A 38 12.38 8.95 -6.84
C PHE A 38 13.47 9.91 -6.34
N LYS A 39 13.30 11.23 -6.55
CA LYS A 39 14.19 12.30 -6.07
C LYS A 39 13.44 13.51 -5.50
N PRO A 40 12.48 13.34 -4.57
CA PRO A 40 11.72 14.45 -4.01
C PRO A 40 12.59 15.53 -3.32
N ALA A 41 13.79 15.17 -2.84
CA ALA A 41 14.77 16.11 -2.30
C ALA A 41 15.34 17.10 -3.34
N LYS A 42 15.11 16.85 -4.65
CA LYS A 42 15.48 17.73 -5.75
C LYS A 42 14.34 18.61 -6.24
N GLU A 43 13.12 18.37 -5.80
CA GLU A 43 11.95 19.11 -6.26
C GLU A 43 11.72 20.39 -5.44
N GLU A 44 11.55 21.49 -6.16
CA GLU A 44 11.12 22.76 -5.58
C GLU A 44 9.64 22.97 -5.90
N TYR A 45 8.85 23.14 -4.86
CA TYR A 45 7.42 23.40 -4.98
C TYR A 45 7.14 24.85 -4.59
N ARG A 46 6.15 25.48 -5.23
CA ARG A 46 5.75 26.85 -4.92
C ARG A 46 5.46 27.00 -3.42
N LYS A 47 5.81 28.16 -2.85
CA LYS A 47 5.44 28.48 -1.46
C LYS A 47 3.93 28.60 -1.32
N ALA A 48 3.41 28.26 -0.16
CA ALA A 48 1.98 28.35 0.09
C ALA A 48 1.50 29.80 0.10
N ASP A 49 0.38 30.05 -0.57
CA ASP A 49 -0.33 31.34 -0.64
C ASP A 49 -1.74 31.26 -0.02
N LYS A 50 -2.18 30.05 0.36
CA LYS A 50 -3.42 29.78 1.10
C LYS A 50 -3.12 28.92 2.33
N ILE A 51 -3.89 29.10 3.39
CA ILE A 51 -3.79 28.29 4.62
C ILE A 51 -5.06 27.48 4.77
N LEU A 52 -4.91 26.19 5.05
CA LEU A 52 -5.96 25.29 5.52
C LEU A 52 -5.75 25.08 7.02
N LEU A 53 -6.79 25.32 7.82
CA LEU A 53 -6.76 25.13 9.26
C LEU A 53 -8.14 24.73 9.78
N GLY A 54 -8.20 23.99 10.89
CA GLY A 54 -9.44 23.75 11.61
C GLY A 54 -10.41 22.81 10.87
N LEU A 55 -11.65 23.25 10.68
CA LEU A 55 -12.73 22.43 10.13
C LEU A 55 -13.11 22.85 8.72
N ILE A 56 -13.33 21.87 7.86
CA ILE A 56 -13.99 21.99 6.57
C ILE A 56 -15.35 21.31 6.72
N THR A 57 -16.39 22.12 6.91
CA THR A 57 -17.77 21.67 7.18
C THR A 57 -18.67 21.65 5.96
N ASP A 58 -18.22 22.27 4.88
CA ASP A 58 -18.94 22.43 3.62
C ASP A 58 -18.07 21.96 2.46
N ASN A 59 -18.73 21.55 1.37
CA ASN A 59 -18.03 21.13 0.17
C ASN A 59 -17.04 22.20 -0.29
N THR A 60 -15.77 21.83 -0.40
CA THR A 60 -14.68 22.76 -0.65
C THR A 60 -13.82 22.22 -1.78
N THR A 61 -13.44 23.09 -2.72
CA THR A 61 -12.52 22.76 -3.81
C THR A 61 -11.22 23.51 -3.64
N LEU A 62 -10.10 22.78 -3.62
CA LEU A 62 -8.75 23.34 -3.66
C LEU A 62 -8.29 23.43 -5.12
N SER A 63 -8.20 24.65 -5.63
CA SER A 63 -7.71 24.88 -6.99
C SER A 63 -6.20 24.78 -7.10
N ASN A 64 -5.70 24.22 -8.22
CA ASN A 64 -4.27 24.09 -8.53
C ASN A 64 -3.56 25.44 -8.80
N ARG A 65 -4.33 26.52 -8.93
CA ARG A 65 -3.81 27.89 -9.01
C ARG A 65 -3.14 28.35 -7.72
N HIS A 66 -3.40 27.66 -6.60
CA HIS A 66 -2.83 27.97 -5.29
C HIS A 66 -1.97 26.83 -4.76
N THR A 67 -1.13 27.15 -3.78
CA THR A 67 -0.41 26.17 -2.98
C THR A 67 -0.85 26.34 -1.54
N TYR A 68 -1.26 25.25 -0.91
CA TYR A 68 -1.93 25.29 0.38
C TYR A 68 -0.95 24.90 1.49
N LEU A 69 -0.96 25.63 2.60
CA LEU A 69 -0.30 25.23 3.85
C LEU A 69 -1.33 24.55 4.73
N LEU A 70 -1.12 23.28 5.03
CA LEU A 70 -1.91 22.50 5.97
C LEU A 70 -1.37 22.75 7.39
N LYS A 71 -2.09 23.53 8.19
CA LYS A 71 -1.63 23.99 9.50
C LYS A 71 -2.48 23.39 10.62
N GLY A 72 -1.83 22.67 11.53
CA GLY A 72 -2.48 21.82 12.52
C GLY A 72 -3.21 20.64 11.87
N SER A 73 -4.02 19.93 12.66
CA SER A 73 -4.97 18.97 12.11
C SER A 73 -6.14 19.69 11.45
N VAL A 74 -6.36 19.42 10.17
CA VAL A 74 -7.49 19.93 9.39
C VAL A 74 -8.47 18.80 9.16
N TYR A 75 -9.72 19.00 9.56
CA TYR A 75 -10.75 17.97 9.56
C TYR A 75 -11.80 18.28 8.50
N VAL A 76 -12.03 17.36 7.57
CA VAL A 76 -13.21 17.38 6.70
C VAL A 76 -14.32 16.64 7.43
N THR A 77 -15.42 17.32 7.71
CA THR A 77 -16.48 16.87 8.63
C THR A 77 -17.87 17.13 8.04
N ASN A 78 -18.93 16.83 8.80
CA ASN A 78 -20.31 17.16 8.43
C ASN A 78 -20.72 16.58 7.05
N ASN A 79 -20.22 15.38 6.73
CA ASN A 79 -20.41 14.72 5.44
C ASN A 79 -19.96 15.56 4.22
N ALA A 80 -19.12 16.58 4.43
CA ALA A 80 -18.59 17.42 3.38
C ALA A 80 -17.63 16.63 2.47
N THR A 81 -17.48 17.14 1.26
CA THR A 81 -16.52 16.65 0.27
C THR A 81 -15.42 17.68 0.06
N LEU A 82 -14.17 17.28 0.32
CA LEU A 82 -12.99 18.04 -0.08
C LEU A 82 -12.53 17.58 -1.46
N THR A 83 -12.64 18.44 -2.46
CA THR A 83 -12.14 18.19 -3.82
C THR A 83 -10.79 18.89 -4.01
N ILE A 84 -9.82 18.21 -4.60
CA ILE A 84 -8.48 18.75 -4.86
C ILE A 84 -8.20 18.61 -6.36
N GLU A 85 -7.99 19.73 -7.04
CA GLU A 85 -7.73 19.74 -8.48
C GLU A 85 -6.36 19.08 -8.82
N PRO A 86 -6.22 18.38 -9.97
CA PRO A 86 -4.95 17.84 -10.43
C PRO A 86 -3.81 18.86 -10.42
N GLY A 87 -2.61 18.42 -10.03
CA GLY A 87 -1.41 19.27 -9.94
C GLY A 87 -1.38 20.21 -8.73
N THR A 88 -2.37 20.17 -7.84
CA THR A 88 -2.34 20.95 -6.60
C THR A 88 -1.22 20.48 -5.69
N VAL A 89 -0.52 21.45 -5.07
CA VAL A 89 0.46 21.22 -4.02
C VAL A 89 -0.12 21.62 -2.67
N ILE A 90 -0.02 20.71 -1.70
CA ILE A 90 -0.35 20.89 -0.30
C ILE A 90 0.93 20.68 0.51
N ARG A 91 1.26 21.64 1.38
CA ARG A 91 2.46 21.61 2.22
C ARG A 91 2.05 21.43 3.68
N GLY A 92 2.45 20.33 4.30
CA GLY A 92 2.28 20.09 5.73
C GLY A 92 3.17 20.99 6.56
N ASP A 93 2.59 21.74 7.49
CA ASP A 93 3.33 22.64 8.38
C ASP A 93 4.11 21.85 9.45
N TYR A 94 5.42 22.06 9.50
CA TYR A 94 6.30 21.36 10.46
C TYR A 94 6.03 21.72 11.92
N GLU A 95 5.77 22.99 12.23
CA GLU A 95 5.65 23.45 13.61
C GLU A 95 4.35 22.94 14.26
N SER A 96 3.28 22.88 13.49
CA SER A 96 1.95 22.46 13.96
C SER A 96 1.58 21.02 13.63
N TYR A 97 2.51 20.25 13.06
CA TYR A 97 2.29 18.87 12.63
C TYR A 97 1.08 18.76 11.69
N GLY A 98 1.11 19.53 10.61
CA GLY A 98 0.04 19.59 9.63
C GLY A 98 -0.46 18.19 9.27
N THR A 99 -1.75 17.91 9.46
CA THR A 99 -2.37 16.59 9.25
C THR A 99 -3.73 16.77 8.59
N LEU A 100 -4.03 16.00 7.54
CA LEU A 100 -5.34 16.06 6.88
C LEU A 100 -6.17 14.86 7.32
N VAL A 101 -7.33 15.13 7.91
CA VAL A 101 -8.21 14.12 8.48
C VAL A 101 -9.55 14.15 7.76
N ILE A 102 -9.87 13.08 7.03
CA ILE A 102 -11.20 12.86 6.44
C ILE A 102 -11.99 12.04 7.44
N THR A 103 -12.95 12.64 8.14
CA THR A 103 -13.72 11.93 9.17
C THR A 103 -14.72 10.96 8.55
N LYS A 104 -15.10 9.93 9.31
CA LYS A 104 -16.20 9.02 8.94
C LYS A 104 -17.42 9.82 8.44
N GLY A 105 -17.91 9.47 7.26
CA GLY A 105 -19.04 10.13 6.57
C GLY A 105 -18.64 11.26 5.61
N ALA A 106 -17.49 11.91 5.82
CA ALA A 106 -16.93 12.88 4.89
C ALA A 106 -16.18 12.19 3.73
N LYS A 107 -15.86 12.97 2.69
CA LYS A 107 -15.19 12.45 1.48
C LYS A 107 -14.03 13.32 1.04
N ILE A 108 -13.06 12.67 0.39
CA ILE A 108 -12.00 13.33 -0.37
C ILE A 108 -12.10 12.91 -1.85
N ILE A 109 -12.03 13.89 -2.75
CA ILE A 109 -11.91 13.67 -4.20
C ILE A 109 -10.60 14.30 -4.63
N SER A 110 -9.53 13.52 -4.58
CA SER A 110 -8.18 13.89 -4.97
C SER A 110 -7.78 13.05 -6.17
N GLU A 111 -8.24 13.47 -7.35
CA GLU A 111 -8.04 12.76 -8.61
C GLU A 111 -6.99 13.50 -9.45
N GLY A 112 -5.72 13.31 -9.12
CA GLY A 112 -4.61 13.74 -9.96
C GLY A 112 -4.60 13.03 -11.30
N THR A 113 -3.63 13.36 -12.15
CA THR A 113 -3.42 12.66 -13.43
C THR A 113 -1.98 12.18 -13.53
N HIS A 114 -1.71 11.25 -14.45
CA HIS A 114 -0.35 10.75 -14.67
C HIS A 114 0.67 11.85 -15.03
N LEU A 115 0.22 12.99 -15.59
CA LEU A 115 1.09 14.16 -15.88
C LEU A 115 1.06 15.22 -14.79
N ASN A 116 -0.03 15.30 -14.03
CA ASN A 116 -0.25 16.31 -12.99
C ASN A 116 -0.69 15.62 -11.70
N PRO A 117 0.21 14.89 -11.02
CA PRO A 117 -0.10 14.29 -9.73
C PRO A 117 -0.35 15.36 -8.68
N ILE A 118 -1.22 15.07 -7.72
CA ILE A 118 -1.40 15.92 -6.53
C ILE A 118 -0.26 15.62 -5.56
N VAL A 119 0.34 16.66 -4.98
CA VAL A 119 1.50 16.51 -4.10
C VAL A 119 1.19 17.00 -2.69
N PHE A 120 1.39 16.13 -1.71
CA PHE A 120 1.48 16.46 -0.30
C PHE A 120 2.94 16.36 0.15
N THR A 121 3.51 17.42 0.71
CA THR A 121 4.95 17.47 1.05
C THR A 121 5.24 18.39 2.25
N SER A 122 6.47 18.42 2.72
CA SER A 122 6.92 19.30 3.82
C SER A 122 6.87 20.80 3.46
N ASN A 123 6.49 21.66 4.41
CA ASN A 123 6.60 23.11 4.25
C ASN A 123 8.04 23.62 4.32
N LYS A 124 9.01 22.82 4.78
CA LYS A 124 10.41 23.25 4.86
C LYS A 124 11.01 23.49 3.47
N GLU A 125 12.06 24.31 3.48
CA GLU A 125 12.94 24.52 2.32
C GLU A 125 13.51 23.17 1.85
N ARG A 126 13.62 22.99 0.53
CA ARG A 126 13.95 21.70 -0.11
C ARG A 126 15.16 20.98 0.50
N SER A 127 16.23 21.70 0.85
CA SER A 127 17.45 21.11 1.44
C SER A 127 17.31 20.66 2.89
N ARG A 128 16.19 20.97 3.55
CA ARG A 128 15.94 20.70 4.97
C ARG A 128 14.75 19.77 5.21
N ARG A 129 14.13 19.25 4.15
CA ARG A 129 13.04 18.29 4.27
C ARG A 129 13.55 16.97 4.83
N LYS A 130 12.83 16.41 5.79
CA LYS A 130 13.17 15.15 6.46
C LYS A 130 11.91 14.32 6.69
N PRO A 131 12.03 12.98 6.75
CA PRO A 131 10.95 12.13 7.25
C PRO A 131 10.35 12.70 8.54
N GLY A 132 9.02 12.63 8.67
CA GLY A 132 8.31 13.10 9.86
C GLY A 132 8.32 14.62 9.99
N ASP A 133 8.37 15.34 8.86
CA ASP A 133 8.23 16.79 8.85
C ASP A 133 6.78 17.22 9.07
N TRP A 134 5.79 16.37 8.79
CA TRP A 134 4.37 16.65 8.97
C TRP A 134 3.59 15.34 9.19
N GLY A 135 2.31 15.44 9.53
CA GLY A 135 1.53 14.31 10.03
C GLY A 135 1.01 13.32 8.99
N GLY A 136 0.90 13.67 7.71
CA GLY A 136 0.33 12.75 6.71
C GLY A 136 -1.20 12.87 6.56
N LEU A 137 -1.81 11.81 6.02
CA LEU A 137 -3.24 11.74 5.72
C LEU A 137 -3.91 10.66 6.56
N ILE A 138 -5.10 10.95 7.07
CA ILE A 138 -5.98 9.98 7.72
C ILE A 138 -7.31 9.96 6.98
N VAL A 139 -7.75 8.78 6.53
CA VAL A 139 -9.04 8.59 5.88
C VAL A 139 -9.86 7.59 6.67
N MET A 140 -10.95 8.05 7.27
CA MET A 140 -11.84 7.22 8.08
C MET A 140 -13.13 6.86 7.32
N GLY A 141 -13.60 5.65 7.54
CA GLY A 141 -14.82 5.12 6.94
C GLY A 141 -15.72 4.37 7.93
N ASP A 142 -16.73 3.71 7.36
CA ASP A 142 -17.80 2.98 8.07
C ASP A 142 -17.73 1.46 7.83
N ALA A 143 -16.64 0.97 7.26
CA ALA A 143 -16.47 -0.46 6.98
C ALA A 143 -16.09 -1.25 8.26
N PRO A 144 -16.41 -2.56 8.29
CA PRO A 144 -16.16 -3.41 9.46
C PRO A 144 -14.72 -3.43 9.93
N ILE A 145 -14.54 -3.44 11.25
CA ILE A 145 -13.29 -3.70 11.95
C ILE A 145 -13.52 -4.82 12.97
N ASN A 146 -12.45 -5.41 13.50
CA ASN A 146 -12.53 -6.53 14.43
C ASN A 146 -12.40 -6.17 15.92
N THR A 147 -12.56 -4.90 16.27
CA THR A 147 -12.63 -4.49 17.68
C THR A 147 -14.01 -4.76 18.27
N PHE A 148 -14.09 -4.89 19.60
CA PHE A 148 -15.38 -5.00 20.29
C PHE A 148 -16.33 -3.85 19.91
N GLY A 149 -17.58 -4.19 19.59
CA GLY A 149 -18.57 -3.22 19.12
C GLY A 149 -18.41 -2.77 17.66
N GLY A 150 -17.33 -3.16 16.97
CA GLY A 150 -17.12 -2.84 15.55
C GLY A 150 -16.84 -1.37 15.25
N VAL A 151 -16.50 -0.60 16.28
CA VAL A 151 -16.18 0.83 16.21
C VAL A 151 -14.97 1.08 17.11
N SER A 152 -14.09 1.98 16.69
CA SER A 152 -12.92 2.37 17.48
C SER A 152 -12.60 3.85 17.26
N GLY A 153 -11.74 4.40 18.12
CA GLY A 153 -11.21 5.75 18.01
C GLY A 153 -9.72 5.71 17.73
N LEU A 154 -9.25 6.51 16.79
CA LEU A 154 -7.81 6.72 16.58
C LEU A 154 -7.24 7.60 17.69
N ASP A 155 -6.03 7.27 18.15
CA ASP A 155 -5.35 7.98 19.23
C ASP A 155 -3.99 8.52 18.77
N PHE A 156 -4.02 9.39 17.77
CA PHE A 156 -2.84 10.05 17.21
C PHE A 156 -2.79 11.54 17.57
N GLY A 157 -3.25 11.92 18.78
CA GLY A 157 -3.33 13.31 19.20
C GLY A 157 -4.32 14.17 18.39
N ILE A 158 -5.18 13.54 17.59
CA ILE A 158 -6.30 14.20 16.91
C ILE A 158 -7.50 14.35 17.86
N GLN A 159 -8.44 15.24 17.54
CA GLN A 159 -9.59 15.50 18.41
C GLN A 159 -10.47 14.24 18.54
N PRO A 160 -10.77 13.76 19.77
CA PRO A 160 -11.52 12.50 19.97
C PRO A 160 -12.88 12.44 19.27
N LYS A 161 -13.59 13.58 19.18
CA LYS A 161 -14.89 13.67 18.47
C LYS A 161 -14.79 13.42 16.95
N PHE A 162 -13.58 13.49 16.38
CA PHE A 162 -13.31 13.33 14.96
C PHE A 162 -12.42 12.12 14.67
N SER A 163 -12.15 11.26 15.66
CA SER A 163 -11.28 10.10 15.50
C SER A 163 -12.02 8.76 15.35
N ILE A 164 -13.36 8.79 15.39
CA ILE A 164 -14.18 7.58 15.36
C ILE A 164 -14.29 7.01 13.94
N TYR A 165 -14.05 5.71 13.81
CA TYR A 165 -14.13 4.94 12.57
C TYR A 165 -14.67 3.52 12.81
N GLY A 166 -14.91 2.79 11.72
CA GLY A 166 -15.48 1.45 11.78
C GLY A 166 -17.01 1.47 11.77
N GLY A 167 -17.63 0.36 11.42
CA GLY A 167 -19.07 0.21 11.32
C GLY A 167 -19.47 -1.11 10.68
N GLU A 168 -20.57 -1.12 9.94
CA GLU A 168 -21.11 -2.35 9.32
C GLU A 168 -21.03 -2.32 7.78
N ASN A 169 -20.78 -1.15 7.19
CA ASN A 169 -20.89 -0.96 5.75
C ASN A 169 -19.57 -1.22 5.01
N ALA A 170 -19.34 -2.48 4.67
CA ALA A 170 -18.21 -2.95 3.86
C ALA A 170 -18.11 -2.29 2.47
N GLU A 171 -19.20 -1.71 1.97
CA GLU A 171 -19.28 -1.01 0.69
C GLU A 171 -19.32 0.52 0.85
N SER A 172 -19.00 1.06 2.03
CA SER A 172 -18.86 2.51 2.21
C SER A 172 -17.79 3.09 1.27
N SER A 173 -17.90 4.39 0.95
CA SER A 173 -16.94 5.10 0.11
C SER A 173 -16.52 6.39 0.79
N SER A 174 -15.21 6.53 1.03
CA SER A 174 -14.57 7.75 1.51
C SER A 174 -14.11 8.67 0.36
N GLY A 175 -14.44 8.31 -0.89
CA GLY A 175 -14.17 9.10 -2.10
C GLY A 175 -13.13 8.48 -3.03
N ILE A 176 -12.27 9.32 -3.61
CA ILE A 176 -11.30 8.99 -4.67
C ILE A 176 -9.93 9.56 -4.30
N LEU A 177 -8.91 8.71 -4.28
CA LEU A 177 -7.51 9.07 -4.14
C LEU A 177 -6.74 8.47 -5.32
N LYS A 178 -6.33 9.31 -6.27
CA LYS A 178 -5.72 8.88 -7.52
C LYS A 178 -4.56 9.78 -7.97
N TYR A 179 -3.44 9.19 -8.38
CA TYR A 179 -2.22 9.92 -8.80
C TYR A 179 -1.76 10.95 -7.77
N ILE A 180 -1.37 10.45 -6.59
CA ILE A 180 -0.97 11.27 -5.44
C ILE A 180 0.48 10.94 -5.07
N ARG A 181 1.26 11.97 -4.71
CA ARG A 181 2.56 11.82 -4.06
C ARG A 181 2.51 12.39 -2.65
N ILE A 182 2.89 11.60 -1.66
CA ILE A 182 3.00 11.98 -0.26
C ILE A 182 4.47 11.87 0.12
N GLU A 183 5.07 12.98 0.53
CA GLU A 183 6.51 13.07 0.77
C GLU A 183 6.79 13.54 2.20
N TYR A 184 7.75 12.92 2.89
CA TYR A 184 8.30 13.41 4.16
C TYR A 184 7.29 13.48 5.33
N SER A 185 6.23 12.68 5.26
CA SER A 185 5.20 12.54 6.28
C SER A 185 5.67 11.67 7.46
N GLY A 186 4.77 11.43 8.40
CA GLY A 186 4.93 10.41 9.42
C GLY A 186 5.36 10.91 10.80
N ARG A 187 4.91 12.11 11.20
CA ARG A 187 5.35 12.75 12.45
C ARG A 187 4.83 11.98 13.68
N SER A 188 5.70 11.85 14.70
CA SER A 188 5.32 11.38 16.06
C SER A 188 4.23 12.26 16.68
N ALA A 189 3.07 11.67 17.00
CA ALA A 189 2.02 12.32 17.77
C ALA A 189 2.29 12.25 19.29
N SER A 190 2.94 11.19 19.76
CA SER A 190 3.48 11.00 21.12
C SER A 190 4.76 10.14 21.08
N SER A 191 5.32 9.76 22.23
CA SER A 191 6.51 8.88 22.28
C SER A 191 6.26 7.50 21.64
N ASP A 192 5.01 7.03 21.68
CA ASP A 192 4.67 5.64 21.34
C ASP A 192 3.68 5.56 20.16
N LYS A 193 3.25 6.69 19.60
CA LYS A 193 2.29 6.74 18.49
C LYS A 193 2.76 7.73 17.44
N LYS A 194 3.10 7.20 16.27
CA LYS A 194 3.51 7.98 15.11
C LYS A 194 2.39 7.92 14.09
N LEU A 195 2.19 9.02 13.38
CA LEU A 195 1.33 8.99 12.20
C LEU A 195 2.12 8.36 11.06
N SER A 196 1.42 7.74 10.11
CA SER A 196 2.00 7.18 8.89
C SER A 196 1.99 8.18 7.72
N GLY A 197 2.40 7.74 6.52
CA GLY A 197 2.19 8.52 5.30
C GLY A 197 0.73 8.69 4.96
N ILE A 198 0.01 7.58 4.90
CA ILE A 198 -1.44 7.57 4.85
C ILE A 198 -2.01 6.40 5.66
N LEU A 199 -2.96 6.72 6.54
CA LEU A 199 -3.74 5.74 7.31
C LEU A 199 -5.15 5.65 6.73
N PHE A 200 -5.57 4.43 6.39
CA PHE A 200 -6.94 4.08 6.04
C PHE A 200 -7.60 3.33 7.19
N ALA A 201 -8.56 3.95 7.87
CA ALA A 201 -9.22 3.38 9.04
C ALA A 201 -10.70 3.09 8.75
N GLY A 202 -11.07 1.80 8.67
CA GLY A 202 -12.43 1.35 8.38
C GLY A 202 -12.92 1.79 6.99
N VAL A 203 -12.03 1.84 5.99
CA VAL A 203 -12.38 2.28 4.63
C VAL A 203 -13.06 1.16 3.85
N GLY A 204 -14.17 1.49 3.19
CA GLY A 204 -14.97 0.54 2.44
C GLY A 204 -14.58 0.39 0.97
N SER A 205 -15.09 -0.68 0.36
CA SER A 205 -14.65 -1.21 -0.94
C SER A 205 -15.07 -0.37 -2.14
N LYS A 206 -15.96 0.62 -1.95
CA LYS A 206 -16.33 1.60 -2.98
C LYS A 206 -15.44 2.85 -2.95
N THR A 207 -14.40 2.89 -2.11
CA THR A 207 -13.38 3.94 -2.16
C THR A 207 -12.38 3.60 -3.25
N ILE A 208 -12.08 4.55 -4.13
CA ILE A 208 -11.09 4.35 -5.21
C ILE A 208 -9.73 4.82 -4.71
N ILE A 209 -8.75 3.90 -4.68
CA ILE A 209 -7.38 4.15 -4.19
C ILE A 209 -6.40 3.59 -5.20
N GLU A 210 -5.82 4.48 -6.00
CA GLU A 210 -5.01 4.09 -7.17
C GLU A 210 -3.80 5.02 -7.35
N ASN A 211 -2.65 4.50 -7.74
CA ASN A 211 -1.48 5.31 -8.11
C ASN A 211 -1.10 6.32 -7.00
N ILE A 212 -0.78 5.80 -5.82
CA ILE A 212 -0.31 6.63 -4.70
C ILE A 212 1.14 6.25 -4.42
N GLN A 213 2.00 7.25 -4.37
CA GLN A 213 3.37 7.10 -3.93
C GLN A 213 3.54 7.77 -2.57
N VAL A 214 4.08 7.04 -1.61
CA VAL A 214 4.57 7.58 -0.35
C VAL A 214 6.09 7.49 -0.36
N SER A 215 6.77 8.55 0.08
CA SER A 215 8.24 8.62 0.04
C SER A 215 8.79 9.25 1.30
N PHE A 216 9.79 8.59 1.90
CA PHE A 216 10.47 9.09 3.09
C PHE A 216 9.51 9.36 4.26
N ALA A 217 8.56 8.46 4.51
CA ALA A 217 7.76 8.49 5.74
C ALA A 217 8.68 8.17 6.95
N SER A 218 8.49 8.85 8.08
CA SER A 218 9.23 8.55 9.34
C SER A 218 8.62 7.40 10.15
N ASP A 219 7.57 6.81 9.61
CA ASP A 219 6.78 5.72 10.15
C ASP A 219 6.36 4.87 8.93
N ASP A 220 5.21 4.21 9.00
CA ASP A 220 4.71 3.43 7.87
C ASP A 220 4.40 4.30 6.66
N SER A 221 4.54 3.73 5.46
CA SER A 221 4.08 4.40 4.25
C SER A 221 2.56 4.33 4.12
N PHE A 222 2.00 3.13 4.21
CA PHE A 222 0.57 2.86 4.14
C PHE A 222 0.14 2.01 5.32
N GLU A 223 -0.80 2.52 6.11
CA GLU A 223 -1.34 1.84 7.29
C GLU A 223 -2.84 1.55 7.07
N PHE A 224 -3.27 0.34 7.40
CA PHE A 224 -4.63 -0.14 7.15
C PHE A 224 -5.27 -0.70 8.41
N TYR A 225 -6.21 0.05 9.00
CA TYR A 225 -6.91 -0.32 10.22
C TYR A 225 -8.33 -0.81 9.88
N GLY A 226 -8.47 -2.12 9.73
CA GLY A 226 -9.71 -2.77 9.36
C GLY A 226 -10.25 -2.33 7.99
N GLY A 227 -11.55 -2.54 7.77
CA GLY A 227 -12.23 -2.19 6.53
C GLY A 227 -12.13 -3.24 5.43
N ASN A 228 -12.67 -2.88 4.26
CA ASN A 228 -12.74 -3.72 3.07
C ASN A 228 -12.14 -2.93 1.92
N ILE A 229 -10.84 -3.04 1.72
CA ILE A 229 -10.10 -2.12 0.88
C ILE A 229 -9.53 -2.81 -0.36
N LYS A 230 -9.64 -2.14 -1.50
CA LYS A 230 -8.96 -2.53 -2.73
C LYS A 230 -8.07 -1.37 -3.16
N VAL A 231 -6.78 -1.65 -3.32
CA VAL A 231 -5.78 -0.67 -3.76
C VAL A 231 -5.06 -1.18 -5.00
N ASN A 232 -4.73 -0.26 -5.92
CA ASN A 232 -3.96 -0.59 -7.12
C ASN A 232 -2.78 0.38 -7.26
N ASN A 233 -1.62 -0.09 -7.68
CA ASN A 233 -0.47 0.77 -8.03
C ASN A 233 0.03 1.62 -6.85
N LEU A 234 0.25 1.01 -5.68
CA LEU A 234 0.87 1.71 -4.55
C LEU A 234 2.39 1.63 -4.62
N VAL A 235 3.07 2.72 -4.29
CA VAL A 235 4.53 2.80 -4.27
C VAL A 235 4.97 3.30 -2.91
N SER A 236 5.56 2.43 -2.09
CA SER A 236 6.34 2.85 -0.95
C SER A 236 7.80 3.00 -1.35
N TYR A 237 8.39 4.15 -1.03
CA TYR A 237 9.78 4.44 -1.33
C TYR A 237 10.49 4.95 -0.08
N LYS A 238 11.32 4.08 0.51
CA LYS A 238 12.18 4.41 1.66
C LYS A 238 11.38 4.86 2.88
N ALA A 239 10.37 4.07 3.27
CA ALA A 239 9.76 4.18 4.59
C ALA A 239 10.82 3.98 5.68
N SER A 240 10.64 4.67 6.82
CA SER A 240 11.47 4.41 7.99
C SER A 240 11.00 3.15 8.70
N ASP A 241 9.68 2.96 8.79
CA ASP A 241 9.10 1.76 9.39
C ASP A 241 8.58 0.82 8.29
N ASP A 242 7.33 0.35 8.37
CA ASP A 242 6.80 -0.63 7.44
C ASP A 242 6.30 0.01 6.14
N ASP A 243 6.46 -0.69 5.01
CA ASP A 243 5.94 -0.14 3.75
C ASP A 243 4.41 -0.25 3.68
N PHE A 244 3.88 -1.39 4.12
CA PHE A 244 2.45 -1.68 4.22
C PHE A 244 2.16 -2.40 5.54
N ASP A 245 1.41 -1.76 6.44
CA ASP A 245 0.94 -2.37 7.68
C ASP A 245 -0.58 -2.61 7.64
N PHE A 246 -1.00 -3.83 7.96
CA PHE A 246 -2.38 -4.27 7.99
C PHE A 246 -2.76 -4.80 9.36
N THR A 247 -3.71 -4.14 10.02
CA THR A 247 -4.22 -4.52 11.34
C THR A 247 -5.75 -4.46 11.43
N LYS A 248 -6.30 -4.74 12.61
CA LYS A 248 -7.72 -4.57 13.03
C LYS A 248 -8.74 -5.27 12.13
N GLY A 249 -8.37 -6.42 11.59
CA GLY A 249 -9.26 -7.26 10.78
C GLY A 249 -9.37 -6.82 9.33
N THR A 250 -8.36 -6.10 8.81
CA THR A 250 -8.36 -5.58 7.44
C THR A 250 -8.64 -6.68 6.43
N GLN A 251 -9.61 -6.46 5.55
CA GLN A 251 -9.86 -7.31 4.38
C GLN A 251 -9.34 -6.57 3.14
N SER A 252 -8.11 -6.88 2.72
CA SER A 252 -7.45 -6.12 1.63
C SER A 252 -7.23 -6.94 0.35
N ILE A 253 -7.31 -6.24 -0.77
CA ILE A 253 -6.74 -6.66 -2.06
C ILE A 253 -5.75 -5.57 -2.50
N ILE A 254 -4.47 -5.93 -2.62
CA ILE A 254 -3.39 -5.06 -3.08
C ILE A 254 -2.88 -5.56 -4.43
N ASN A 255 -3.04 -4.75 -5.48
CA ASN A 255 -2.62 -5.11 -6.84
C ASN A 255 -1.52 -4.19 -7.35
N ASN A 256 -0.55 -4.76 -8.08
CA ASN A 256 0.47 -4.00 -8.81
C ASN A 256 1.22 -2.99 -7.92
N SER A 257 1.54 -3.37 -6.68
CA SER A 257 2.16 -2.45 -5.72
C SER A 257 3.61 -2.82 -5.44
N ILE A 258 4.40 -1.83 -5.04
CA ILE A 258 5.82 -2.00 -4.79
C ILE A 258 6.28 -1.34 -3.50
N ALA A 259 7.11 -2.06 -2.75
CA ALA A 259 7.89 -1.54 -1.63
C ALA A 259 9.37 -1.50 -2.04
N ILE A 260 9.96 -0.30 -2.06
CA ILE A 260 11.39 -0.09 -2.34
C ILE A 260 12.06 0.37 -1.05
N ARG A 261 12.63 -0.59 -0.33
CA ARG A 261 13.30 -0.38 0.94
C ARG A 261 14.75 0.05 0.76
N SER A 262 15.26 0.67 1.82
CA SER A 262 16.61 1.19 1.88
C SER A 262 17.06 1.14 3.34
N PRO A 263 18.07 0.35 3.71
CA PRO A 263 18.55 0.30 5.08
C PRO A 263 19.00 1.65 5.63
N TYR A 264 19.42 2.59 4.78
CA TYR A 264 19.79 3.95 5.20
C TYR A 264 18.58 4.86 5.49
N ALA A 265 17.36 4.38 5.28
CA ALA A 265 16.12 5.07 5.61
C ALA A 265 15.34 4.36 6.72
N SER A 266 15.49 3.02 6.80
CA SER A 266 14.92 2.18 7.83
C SER A 266 15.33 2.60 9.24
N GLY A 267 14.35 2.66 10.14
CA GLY A 267 14.50 2.87 11.57
C GLY A 267 14.99 1.60 12.28
N ASN A 268 15.00 1.66 13.61
CA ASN A 268 15.46 0.55 14.45
C ASN A 268 14.31 -0.35 14.94
N ASP A 269 13.06 -0.02 14.62
CA ASP A 269 11.84 -0.66 15.14
C ASP A 269 11.44 -1.92 14.35
N SER A 270 12.44 -2.71 13.96
CA SER A 270 12.27 -3.93 13.14
C SER A 270 11.50 -3.74 11.83
N PRO A 271 11.89 -2.79 10.96
CA PRO A 271 11.00 -2.36 9.90
C PRO A 271 11.06 -3.30 8.67
N ARG A 272 9.92 -3.49 8.02
CA ARG A 272 9.55 -4.60 7.12
C ARG A 272 8.89 -4.08 5.85
N ALA A 273 8.72 -4.95 4.87
CA ALA A 273 7.97 -4.57 3.67
C ALA A 273 6.45 -4.72 3.88
N ILE A 274 6.01 -5.82 4.48
CA ILE A 274 4.61 -6.02 4.83
C ILE A 274 4.54 -6.52 6.27
N GLU A 275 3.78 -5.84 7.12
CA GLU A 275 3.32 -6.36 8.41
C GLU A 275 1.83 -6.69 8.31
N ILE A 276 1.46 -7.84 8.87
CA ILE A 276 0.09 -8.32 8.89
C ILE A 276 -0.20 -8.85 10.28
N ASP A 277 -1.03 -8.11 11.01
CA ASP A 277 -1.59 -8.57 12.26
C ASP A 277 -3.11 -8.47 12.28
N SER A 278 -3.75 -9.22 13.17
CA SER A 278 -5.19 -9.09 13.39
C SER A 278 -5.50 -8.09 14.48
N TYR A 279 -4.56 -7.81 15.36
CA TYR A 279 -4.70 -6.91 16.49
C TYR A 279 -3.33 -6.55 17.06
N ASP A 280 -3.17 -5.30 17.48
CA ASP A 280 -2.01 -4.87 18.28
C ASP A 280 -2.19 -5.14 19.80
N GLU A 281 -3.44 -5.21 20.30
CA GLU A 281 -3.69 -5.57 21.70
C GLU A 281 -4.82 -6.61 21.83
N PRO A 282 -4.55 -7.83 22.38
CA PRO A 282 -5.55 -8.89 22.50
C PRO A 282 -6.83 -8.48 23.24
N LYS A 283 -6.72 -7.57 24.23
CA LYS A 283 -7.87 -7.12 25.04
C LYS A 283 -8.92 -6.33 24.25
N ASN A 284 -8.55 -5.76 23.10
CA ASN A 284 -9.44 -4.95 22.26
C ASN A 284 -10.01 -5.75 21.07
N PHE A 285 -9.51 -6.97 20.84
CA PHE A 285 -9.86 -7.84 19.73
C PHE A 285 -11.11 -8.67 20.04
N ASP A 286 -12.08 -8.65 19.12
CA ASP A 286 -13.26 -9.52 19.13
C ASP A 286 -13.00 -10.73 18.21
N PRO A 287 -12.69 -11.93 18.76
CA PRO A 287 -12.33 -13.11 17.98
C PRO A 287 -13.49 -13.68 17.15
N SER A 288 -14.72 -13.21 17.37
CA SER A 288 -15.88 -13.61 16.54
C SER A 288 -15.91 -12.89 15.19
N ARG A 289 -15.14 -11.82 15.03
CA ARG A 289 -15.07 -11.00 13.82
C ARG A 289 -13.99 -11.50 12.87
N LYS A 290 -14.06 -11.01 11.63
CA LYS A 290 -13.06 -11.35 10.61
C LYS A 290 -11.68 -10.87 11.05
N LYS A 291 -10.74 -11.79 10.99
CA LYS A 291 -9.31 -11.58 11.14
C LYS A 291 -8.69 -10.93 9.91
N THR A 292 -7.53 -10.31 10.04
CA THR A 292 -6.86 -9.62 8.92
C THR A 292 -6.50 -10.62 7.83
N ASN A 293 -6.86 -10.29 6.59
CA ASN A 293 -6.67 -11.12 5.41
C ASN A 293 -6.20 -10.26 4.24
N VAL A 294 -4.95 -10.45 3.84
CA VAL A 294 -4.29 -9.69 2.78
C VAL A 294 -4.15 -10.54 1.53
N LYS A 295 -4.71 -10.07 0.43
CA LYS A 295 -4.56 -10.67 -0.90
C LYS A 295 -3.70 -9.78 -1.79
N GLY A 296 -2.44 -10.17 -1.99
CA GLY A 296 -1.51 -9.48 -2.88
C GLY A 296 -1.44 -10.13 -4.26
N ASN A 297 -1.62 -9.34 -5.32
CA ASN A 297 -1.44 -9.77 -6.70
C ASN A 297 -0.43 -8.86 -7.40
N ASN A 298 0.62 -9.45 -7.99
CA ASN A 298 1.70 -8.69 -8.63
C ASN A 298 2.31 -7.64 -7.69
N VAL A 299 2.73 -8.08 -6.51
CA VAL A 299 3.40 -7.25 -5.51
C VAL A 299 4.91 -7.44 -5.64
N THR A 300 5.66 -6.34 -5.66
CA THR A 300 7.13 -6.39 -5.65
C THR A 300 7.67 -5.83 -4.35
N LEU A 301 8.44 -6.61 -3.61
CA LEU A 301 9.14 -6.19 -2.40
C LEU A 301 10.63 -6.20 -2.71
N VAL A 302 11.31 -5.06 -2.58
CA VAL A 302 12.71 -4.98 -2.99
C VAL A 302 13.55 -4.10 -2.07
N ASN A 303 14.71 -4.64 -1.70
CA ASN A 303 15.85 -3.89 -1.22
C ASN A 303 17.04 -4.15 -2.15
N ILE A 304 17.54 -3.11 -2.82
CA ILE A 304 18.67 -3.21 -3.77
C ILE A 304 20.03 -2.86 -3.15
N GLN A 305 20.05 -2.51 -1.86
CA GLN A 305 21.23 -2.05 -1.16
C GLN A 305 21.75 -3.13 -0.21
N ASP A 306 23.06 -3.12 0.01
CA ASP A 306 23.72 -4.02 0.95
C ASP A 306 23.13 -3.83 2.36
N ASN A 307 22.78 -4.96 2.99
CA ASN A 307 22.07 -4.97 4.25
C ASN A 307 22.96 -5.32 5.46
N ASP A 308 24.22 -4.88 5.44
CA ASP A 308 25.22 -5.28 6.45
C ASP A 308 24.88 -4.78 7.87
N GLN A 309 24.22 -3.63 7.97
CA GLN A 309 23.69 -3.09 9.24
C GLN A 309 22.48 -3.86 9.81
N GLY A 310 21.87 -4.76 9.03
CA GLY A 310 20.73 -5.57 9.48
C GLY A 310 19.45 -4.79 9.78
N LEU A 311 19.25 -3.64 9.11
CA LEU A 311 18.10 -2.75 9.26
C LEU A 311 16.95 -3.06 8.29
N VAL A 312 17.21 -3.76 7.18
CA VAL A 312 16.13 -4.41 6.42
C VAL A 312 15.93 -5.80 7.01
N LYS A 313 14.78 -6.06 7.61
CA LYS A 313 14.48 -7.33 8.27
C LYS A 313 13.83 -8.31 7.29
N GLU A 314 12.74 -8.94 7.68
CA GLU A 314 11.89 -9.75 6.83
C GLU A 314 11.17 -8.93 5.76
N ALA A 315 10.86 -9.59 4.63
CA ALA A 315 10.01 -8.99 3.61
C ALA A 315 8.56 -8.94 4.11
N ILE A 316 8.10 -10.01 4.74
CA ILE A 316 6.73 -10.13 5.24
C ILE A 316 6.78 -10.71 6.66
N TYR A 317 6.11 -10.04 7.58
CA TYR A 317 5.83 -10.54 8.92
C TYR A 317 4.34 -10.83 9.07
N LEU A 318 4.03 -12.01 9.57
CA LEU A 318 2.67 -12.48 9.76
C LEU A 318 2.46 -12.86 11.22
N GLU A 319 1.67 -12.06 11.92
CA GLU A 319 1.25 -12.35 13.28
C GLU A 319 0.25 -13.49 13.36
N LYS A 320 0.03 -13.95 14.58
CA LYS A 320 -1.03 -14.91 14.89
C LYS A 320 -2.38 -14.44 14.31
N ASP A 321 -3.20 -15.44 13.95
CA ASP A 321 -4.57 -15.24 13.51
C ASP A 321 -4.67 -14.38 12.23
N SER A 322 -3.63 -14.29 11.41
CA SER A 322 -3.60 -13.43 10.22
C SER A 322 -3.35 -14.24 8.95
N TYR A 323 -3.88 -13.76 7.82
CA TYR A 323 -3.87 -14.52 6.56
C TYR A 323 -3.22 -13.73 5.42
N LEU A 324 -2.40 -14.43 4.65
CA LEU A 324 -1.74 -13.93 3.45
C LEU A 324 -2.06 -14.84 2.25
N ASN A 325 -2.46 -14.23 1.15
CA ASN A 325 -2.45 -14.85 -0.17
C ASN A 325 -1.65 -13.96 -1.13
N LEU A 326 -0.52 -14.46 -1.63
CA LEU A 326 0.41 -13.72 -2.47
C LEU A 326 0.58 -14.43 -3.83
N ILE A 327 0.22 -13.75 -4.91
CA ILE A 327 0.20 -14.32 -6.26
C ILE A 327 0.98 -13.43 -7.23
N ASN A 328 1.76 -14.04 -8.12
CA ASN A 328 2.53 -13.35 -9.19
C ASN A 328 3.52 -12.30 -8.66
N SER A 329 4.09 -12.52 -7.48
CA SER A 329 4.86 -11.51 -6.75
C SER A 329 6.36 -11.77 -6.79
N ASN A 330 7.15 -10.71 -6.59
CA ASN A 330 8.60 -10.76 -6.61
C ASN A 330 9.18 -10.22 -5.30
N VAL A 331 10.13 -10.93 -4.70
CA VAL A 331 10.81 -10.52 -3.46
C VAL A 331 12.31 -10.56 -3.66
N TYR A 332 13.01 -9.48 -3.31
CA TYR A 332 14.44 -9.35 -3.49
C TYR A 332 15.14 -8.65 -2.32
N GLY A 333 16.18 -9.27 -1.77
CA GLY A 333 17.19 -8.58 -0.94
C GLY A 333 16.84 -8.39 0.54
N PHE A 334 16.07 -9.30 1.12
CA PHE A 334 15.65 -9.26 2.54
C PHE A 334 16.47 -10.22 3.41
N LYS A 335 16.37 -10.07 4.74
CA LYS A 335 16.97 -11.04 5.65
C LYS A 335 16.20 -12.36 5.58
N ASP A 336 14.88 -12.28 5.70
CA ASP A 336 13.95 -13.40 5.67
C ASP A 336 12.84 -13.09 4.66
N PHE A 337 12.32 -14.06 3.92
CA PHE A 337 11.16 -13.81 3.05
C PHE A 337 9.88 -13.69 3.87
N ILE A 338 9.48 -14.75 4.60
CA ILE A 338 8.33 -14.70 5.51
C ILE A 338 8.76 -15.10 6.93
N VAL A 339 8.43 -14.27 7.91
CA VAL A 339 8.46 -14.60 9.33
C VAL A 339 7.03 -14.75 9.83
N VAL A 340 6.74 -15.86 10.51
CA VAL A 340 5.46 -16.08 11.19
C VAL A 340 5.67 -16.03 12.71
N ASN A 341 4.72 -15.46 13.45
CA ASN A 341 4.78 -15.36 14.91
C ASN A 341 3.71 -16.23 15.61
N ASP A 342 3.70 -17.53 15.29
CA ASP A 342 3.00 -18.55 16.08
C ASP A 342 3.47 -19.95 15.67
N ILE A 343 3.82 -20.79 16.65
CA ILE A 343 4.21 -22.19 16.42
C ILE A 343 3.04 -23.06 15.94
N PHE A 344 1.80 -22.67 16.26
CA PHE A 344 0.61 -23.40 15.81
C PHE A 344 0.37 -23.28 14.30
N ILE A 345 0.92 -22.24 13.65
CA ILE A 345 0.84 -22.06 12.19
C ILE A 345 1.64 -23.15 11.46
N LEU A 346 2.55 -23.89 12.11
CA LEU A 346 3.47 -24.79 11.40
C LEU A 346 2.81 -26.04 10.81
N GLU A 347 1.78 -26.59 11.47
CA GLU A 347 1.07 -27.77 10.98
C GLU A 347 0.01 -27.40 9.93
N GLU A 348 -0.45 -26.15 9.93
CA GLU A 348 -1.53 -25.62 9.08
C GLU A 348 -1.06 -24.44 8.20
N PHE A 349 0.25 -24.36 7.92
CA PHE A 349 0.87 -23.16 7.31
C PHE A 349 0.16 -22.71 6.02
N GLU A 350 -0.23 -23.65 5.17
CA GLU A 350 -0.92 -23.38 3.89
C GLU A 350 -2.36 -22.84 4.06
N GLU A 351 -2.94 -22.93 5.26
CA GLU A 351 -4.22 -22.30 5.58
C GLU A 351 -4.06 -20.78 5.75
N TYR A 352 -2.95 -20.36 6.36
CA TYR A 352 -2.62 -18.98 6.68
C TYR A 352 -1.83 -18.29 5.56
N VAL A 353 -0.92 -19.00 4.91
CA VAL A 353 -0.04 -18.48 3.87
C VAL A 353 -0.23 -19.25 2.57
N LYS A 354 -0.79 -18.58 1.56
CA LYS A 354 -0.96 -19.10 0.21
C LYS A 354 -0.06 -18.34 -0.73
N LEU A 355 0.88 -19.03 -1.36
CA LEU A 355 1.73 -18.45 -2.38
C LEU A 355 1.44 -19.11 -3.71
N LYS A 356 1.53 -18.34 -4.78
CA LYS A 356 1.44 -18.87 -6.14
C LYS A 356 2.24 -17.99 -7.10
N ASP A 357 3.06 -18.59 -7.96
CA ASP A 357 3.84 -17.85 -8.96
C ASP A 357 4.74 -16.76 -8.34
N VAL A 358 5.31 -17.04 -7.16
CA VAL A 358 6.17 -16.10 -6.40
C VAL A 358 7.65 -16.37 -6.69
N ARG A 359 8.42 -15.31 -6.96
CA ARG A 359 9.87 -15.39 -7.18
C ARG A 359 10.62 -14.69 -6.05
N ILE A 360 11.60 -15.36 -5.49
CA ILE A 360 12.38 -14.92 -4.34
C ILE A 360 13.85 -14.96 -4.76
N SER A 361 14.58 -13.88 -4.53
CA SER A 361 16.02 -13.83 -4.71
C SER A 361 16.69 -13.07 -3.57
N HIS A 362 17.90 -13.47 -3.21
CA HIS A 362 18.71 -12.80 -2.18
C HIS A 362 17.98 -12.60 -0.84
N CYS A 363 17.15 -13.56 -0.43
CA CYS A 363 16.71 -13.71 0.97
C CYS A 363 17.64 -14.68 1.69
N LYS A 364 18.11 -14.37 2.90
CA LYS A 364 19.00 -15.29 3.64
C LYS A 364 18.26 -16.55 4.10
N LYS A 365 16.95 -16.42 4.36
CA LYS A 365 16.04 -17.49 4.76
C LYS A 365 14.71 -17.31 4.05
N ASP A 366 14.09 -18.41 3.63
CA ASP A 366 12.79 -18.37 2.97
C ASP A 366 11.65 -18.22 3.99
N PHE A 367 11.67 -19.06 5.02
CA PHE A 367 10.67 -19.07 6.08
C PHE A 367 11.33 -19.14 7.45
N SER A 368 10.83 -18.35 8.39
CA SER A 368 11.32 -18.26 9.75
C SER A 368 10.17 -18.16 10.75
N LEU A 369 10.41 -18.66 11.97
CA LEU A 369 9.47 -18.58 13.09
C LEU A 369 10.01 -17.60 14.10
N ASN A 370 9.20 -16.64 14.50
CA ASN A 370 9.42 -15.91 15.73
C ASN A 370 8.78 -16.70 16.89
N PHE A 371 9.60 -17.10 17.86
CA PHE A 371 9.15 -17.76 19.08
C PHE A 371 9.86 -17.10 20.27
N GLU A 372 9.09 -16.39 21.12
CA GLU A 372 9.63 -15.67 22.28
C GLU A 372 10.84 -14.76 21.91
N ASP A 373 10.69 -13.96 20.85
CA ASP A 373 11.72 -13.05 20.31
C ASP A 373 12.96 -13.76 19.73
N LEU A 374 12.92 -15.09 19.59
CA LEU A 374 13.95 -15.87 18.93
C LEU A 374 13.51 -16.26 17.51
N ILE A 375 14.27 -15.82 16.50
CA ILE A 375 14.05 -16.19 15.10
C ILE A 375 14.71 -17.54 14.79
N LEU A 376 13.88 -18.57 14.63
CA LEU A 376 14.28 -19.93 14.28
C LEU A 376 14.06 -20.19 12.78
N ASP A 377 14.94 -21.00 12.18
CA ASP A 377 14.69 -21.50 10.83
C ASP A 377 13.40 -22.32 10.85
N LEU A 378 12.50 -22.03 9.91
CA LEU A 378 11.41 -22.93 9.61
C LEU A 378 11.81 -23.80 8.43
N PRO A 379 12.25 -25.05 8.68
CA PRO A 379 12.22 -26.03 7.64
C PRO A 379 10.75 -26.36 7.41
N VAL A 380 10.05 -25.58 6.58
CA VAL A 380 8.70 -25.92 6.10
C VAL A 380 8.88 -27.13 5.17
N LYS A 381 9.11 -28.31 5.76
CA LYS A 381 9.44 -29.56 5.05
C LYS A 381 8.37 -29.99 4.05
N ASN A 382 7.18 -29.41 4.17
CA ASN A 382 5.99 -29.78 3.40
C ASN A 382 5.52 -28.69 2.42
N TYR A 383 6.12 -27.48 2.42
CA TYR A 383 5.67 -26.46 1.46
C TYR A 383 6.09 -26.85 0.06
N ASN A 384 5.11 -27.21 -0.78
CA ASN A 384 5.40 -27.70 -2.12
C ASN A 384 5.64 -26.53 -3.08
N TYR A 385 6.83 -25.96 -3.03
CA TYR A 385 7.30 -24.90 -3.93
C TYR A 385 6.96 -25.19 -5.41
N SER A 386 7.16 -26.43 -5.85
CA SER A 386 6.95 -26.82 -7.25
C SER A 386 5.47 -26.79 -7.67
N MET A 387 4.56 -27.25 -6.81
CA MET A 387 3.12 -27.26 -7.07
C MET A 387 2.54 -25.83 -7.14
N HIS A 388 3.12 -24.91 -6.36
CA HIS A 388 2.71 -23.51 -6.31
C HIS A 388 3.53 -22.60 -7.23
N ASN A 389 4.47 -23.14 -8.00
CA ASN A 389 5.41 -22.39 -8.84
C ASN A 389 6.13 -21.25 -8.07
N VAL A 390 6.48 -21.51 -6.80
CA VAL A 390 7.34 -20.64 -6.01
C VAL A 390 8.79 -20.96 -6.32
N ARG A 391 9.58 -19.93 -6.66
CA ARG A 391 10.96 -20.08 -7.12
C ARG A 391 11.91 -19.28 -6.23
N VAL A 392 12.86 -19.97 -5.60
CA VAL A 392 13.98 -19.36 -4.88
C VAL A 392 15.20 -19.40 -5.79
N THR A 393 15.87 -18.27 -5.95
CA THR A 393 17.00 -18.10 -6.88
C THR A 393 18.11 -17.27 -6.23
N ASP A 394 19.30 -17.30 -6.84
CA ASP A 394 20.42 -16.40 -6.52
C ASP A 394 20.68 -15.40 -7.66
N GLU A 395 19.64 -15.07 -8.43
CA GLU A 395 19.73 -14.15 -9.56
C GLU A 395 20.10 -12.74 -9.06
N LYS A 396 21.12 -12.15 -9.67
CA LYS A 396 21.52 -10.77 -9.37
C LYS A 396 20.40 -9.80 -9.78
N ILE A 397 20.36 -8.65 -9.12
CA ILE A 397 19.33 -7.62 -9.33
C ILE A 397 19.09 -7.24 -10.81
N ASP A 398 20.17 -7.13 -11.61
CA ASP A 398 20.09 -6.74 -13.03
C ASP A 398 19.70 -7.93 -13.96
N ASP A 399 19.69 -9.16 -13.43
CA ASP A 399 19.17 -10.36 -14.10
C ASP A 399 17.72 -10.66 -13.67
N PHE A 400 17.32 -10.15 -12.49
CA PHE A 400 15.99 -10.32 -11.91
C PHE A 400 14.99 -9.25 -12.42
N PHE A 401 15.41 -7.98 -12.52
CA PHE A 401 14.57 -6.87 -12.98
C PHE A 401 15.16 -6.12 -14.19
N ILE A 402 14.31 -5.52 -15.03
CA ILE A 402 14.72 -4.88 -16.31
C ILE A 402 15.72 -3.74 -16.11
N ASN A 403 15.42 -2.76 -15.24
CA ASN A 403 16.30 -1.60 -15.00
C ASN A 403 16.11 -1.01 -13.59
N PRO A 404 16.39 -1.81 -12.54
CA PRO A 404 16.06 -1.47 -11.15
C PRO A 404 16.89 -0.31 -10.60
N LYS A 405 18.03 -0.01 -11.22
CA LYS A 405 18.96 1.05 -10.80
C LYS A 405 18.77 2.36 -11.57
N MET A 406 17.77 2.45 -12.46
CA MET A 406 17.55 3.68 -13.22
C MET A 406 17.24 4.84 -12.26
N LYS A 407 17.99 5.93 -12.42
CA LYS A 407 18.03 7.03 -11.45
C LYS A 407 16.71 7.81 -11.32
N TYR A 408 15.89 7.85 -12.36
CA TYR A 408 14.70 8.71 -12.43
C TYR A 408 13.42 7.91 -12.31
N THR A 409 13.33 6.81 -13.05
CA THR A 409 12.20 5.88 -12.97
C THR A 409 12.77 4.45 -13.05
N PRO A 410 13.05 3.81 -11.90
CA PRO A 410 13.49 2.42 -11.90
C PRO A 410 12.41 1.52 -12.49
N ASP A 411 12.83 0.40 -13.06
CA ASP A 411 11.95 -0.60 -13.65
C ASP A 411 12.16 -1.94 -12.93
N PHE A 412 11.16 -2.29 -12.12
CA PHE A 412 11.12 -3.50 -11.31
C PHE A 412 10.20 -4.57 -11.90
N ARG A 413 9.86 -4.49 -13.20
CA ARG A 413 9.25 -5.62 -13.89
C ARG A 413 10.29 -6.73 -14.03
N HIS A 414 9.86 -7.97 -13.80
CA HIS A 414 10.75 -9.14 -13.82
C HIS A 414 11.23 -9.46 -15.25
N ILE A 415 12.49 -9.87 -15.46
CA ILE A 415 13.06 -10.03 -16.82
C ILE A 415 12.43 -11.18 -17.63
N SER A 416 11.99 -12.27 -17.01
CA SER A 416 11.38 -13.40 -17.74
C SER A 416 10.11 -13.02 -18.50
N LEU A 417 9.49 -11.90 -18.12
CA LEU A 417 8.33 -11.32 -18.77
C LEU A 417 8.64 -10.87 -20.22
N ILE A 418 9.90 -10.53 -20.54
CA ILE A 418 10.32 -10.12 -21.90
C ILE A 418 10.73 -11.30 -22.77
N LYS A 419 11.41 -12.32 -22.19
CA LYS A 419 11.89 -13.48 -22.97
C LYS A 419 10.74 -14.24 -23.65
N ASN A 420 9.55 -14.26 -23.04
CA ASN A 420 8.36 -14.81 -23.66
C ASN A 420 7.81 -13.94 -24.81
N MET A 421 7.91 -12.61 -24.73
CA MET A 421 7.48 -11.71 -25.81
C MET A 421 8.37 -11.80 -27.06
N ASN A 422 9.69 -11.89 -26.90
CA ASN A 422 10.61 -12.03 -28.04
C ASN A 422 10.44 -13.36 -28.80
N ASN A 423 9.98 -14.41 -28.13
CA ASN A 423 9.67 -15.70 -28.75
C ASN A 423 8.31 -15.74 -29.46
N ILE A 424 7.42 -14.79 -29.17
CA ILE A 424 6.10 -14.68 -29.82
C ILE A 424 6.19 -13.84 -31.11
N VAL A 425 7.15 -12.92 -31.21
CA VAL A 425 7.35 -12.09 -32.43
C VAL A 425 8.18 -12.80 -33.50
N LEU A 426 8.82 -13.93 -33.17
CA LEU A 426 9.69 -14.71 -34.06
C LEU A 426 9.10 -16.05 -34.53
N ASN A 427 7.82 -16.33 -34.21
CA ASN A 427 7.02 -17.42 -34.76
C ASN A 427 5.80 -16.85 -35.47
#